data_AF-A0A5K1EB13-F1
#
_entry.id   AF-A0A5K1EB13-F1
#
_cell.length_a   1.000
_cell.length_b   1.000
_cell.length_c   1.000
_cell.angle_alpha   90.00
_cell.angle_beta   90.00
_cell.angle_gamma   90.00
#
_symmetry.space_group_name_H-M   'P 1'
#
loop_
_entity.id
_entity.type
_entity.pdbx_description
1 polymer ?
#
loop_
_entity_poly.entity_id
_entity_poly.type
_entity_poly.pdbx_seq_one_letter_code
_entity_poly.pdbx_strand_id
1 'polypeptide(L)' 'HYMSASAHMWAATQNDALHAKMSAVVSTLSECQKAIGTGYLSAFSSEQFDRFEAIKPVWAPYYTIHK' A
#
# COMPACT_ATOMS: atom_id res chain seq x y z
N HIS A 1 2.96 0.76 5.69
CA HIS A 1 3.58 0.44 7.02
C HIS A 1 3.91 -1.04 7.20
N TYR A 2 2.94 -1.95 7.08
CA TYR A 2 3.18 -3.39 7.27
C TYR A 2 4.35 -3.92 6.42
N MET A 3 4.41 -3.51 5.14
CA MET A 3 5.49 -3.89 4.23
C MET A 3 6.87 -3.48 4.76
N SER A 4 7.06 -2.22 5.16
CA SER A 4 8.35 -1.74 5.70
C SER A 4 8.72 -2.46 7.01
N ALA A 5 7.77 -2.61 7.94
CA ALA A 5 8.02 -3.27 9.22
C ALA A 5 8.41 -4.75 9.05
N SER A 6 7.69 -5.47 8.18
CA SER A 6 7.97 -6.88 7.89
C SER A 6 9.30 -7.05 7.15
N ALA A 7 9.64 -6.16 6.22
CA ALA A 7 10.92 -6.17 5.54
C ALA A 7 12.10 -5.94 6.52
N HIS A 8 12.00 -4.92 7.37
CA HIS A 8 13.03 -4.66 8.39
C HIS A 8 13.19 -5.82 9.38
N MET A 9 12.07 -6.40 9.83
CA MET A 9 12.10 -7.53 10.75
C MET A 9 12.72 -8.76 10.10
N TRP A 10 12.34 -9.10 8.86
CA TRP A 10 12.95 -10.23 8.16
C TRP A 10 14.44 -10.01 7.95
N ALA A 11 14.87 -8.82 7.54
CA ALA A 11 16.29 -8.51 7.39
C ALA A 11 17.08 -8.72 8.70
N ALA A 12 16.47 -8.37 9.84
CA ALA A 12 17.10 -8.49 11.16
C ALA A 12 17.10 -9.92 11.73
N THR A 13 16.07 -10.73 11.45
CA THR A 13 15.86 -12.02 12.14
C THR A 13 15.85 -13.24 11.23
N GLN A 14 15.81 -13.06 9.91
CA GLN A 14 15.65 -14.13 8.92
C GLN A 14 14.43 -15.03 9.20
N ASN A 15 13.31 -14.43 9.62
CA ASN A 15 12.09 -15.18 9.94
C ASN A 15 11.33 -15.55 8.66
N ASP A 16 11.46 -16.79 8.19
CA ASP A 16 10.85 -17.26 6.94
C ASP A 16 9.32 -17.21 6.94
N ALA A 17 8.68 -17.44 8.09
CA ALA A 17 7.22 -17.33 8.18
C ALA A 17 6.74 -15.88 7.95
N LEU A 18 7.51 -14.89 8.39
CA LEU A 18 7.23 -13.49 8.10
C LEU A 18 7.54 -13.13 6.64
N HIS A 19 8.63 -13.67 6.09
CA HIS A 19 8.97 -13.51 4.67
C HIS A 19 7.85 -13.98 3.75
N ALA A 20 7.30 -15.17 4.02
CA ALA A 20 6.19 -15.72 3.26
C ALA A 20 4.95 -14.80 3.31
N LYS A 21 4.62 -14.27 4.50
CA LYS A 21 3.48 -13.36 4.68
C LYS A 21 3.65 -12.03 3.96
N MET A 22 4.82 -11.39 4.07
CA MET A 22 5.06 -10.12 3.36
C MET A 22 5.10 -10.30 1.85
N SER A 23 5.66 -11.42 1.37
CA SER A 23 5.68 -11.76 -0.06
C SER A 23 4.26 -11.95 -0.61
N ALA A 24 3.39 -12.64 0.13
CA ALA A 24 1.99 -12.80 -0.25
C ALA A 24 1.27 -11.44 -0.38
N VAL A 25 1.48 -10.52 0.56
CA VAL A 25 0.91 -9.16 0.49
C VAL A 25 1.38 -8.42 -0.76
N VAL A 26 2.68 -8.43 -1.05
CA VAL A 26 3.23 -7.76 -2.25
C VAL A 26 2.65 -8.37 -3.54
N SER A 27 2.54 -9.69 -3.61
CA SER A 27 1.95 -10.38 -4.76
C SER A 27 0.49 -9.99 -4.98
N THR A 28 -0.34 -10.01 -3.93
CA THR A 28 -1.75 -9.60 -4.02
C THR A 28 -1.89 -8.12 -4.42
N LEU A 29 -1.06 -7.23 -3.87
CA LEU A 29 -1.05 -5.82 -4.28
C LEU A 29 -0.68 -5.65 -5.76
N SER A 30 0.27 -6.45 -6.26
CA SER A 30 0.62 -6.48 -7.69
C SER A 30 -0.55 -6.94 -8.56
N GLU A 31 -1.29 -7.96 -8.13
CA GLU A 31 -2.49 -8.43 -8.83
C GLU A 31 -3.56 -7.33 -8.91
N CYS A 32 -3.84 -6.64 -7.80
CA CYS A 32 -4.75 -5.50 -7.79
C CYS A 32 -4.29 -4.39 -8.76
N GLN A 33 -3.01 -4.02 -8.72
CA GLN A 33 -2.45 -2.98 -9.59
C GLN A 33 -2.54 -3.35 -11.07
N LYS A 34 -2.27 -4.61 -11.41
CA LYS A 34 -2.40 -5.15 -12.77
C LYS A 34 -3.85 -5.15 -13.26
N ALA A 35 -4.79 -5.55 -12.39
CA ALA A 35 -6.21 -5.56 -12.72
C ALA A 35 -6.76 -4.14 -12.99
N ILE A 36 -6.25 -3.13 -12.29
CA ILE A 36 -6.58 -1.72 -12.54
C ILE A 36 -5.93 -1.22 -13.84
N GLY A 37 -4.72 -1.68 -14.16
CA GLY A 37 -4.05 -1.42 -15.45
C GLY A 37 -3.44 -0.03 -15.63
N THR A 38 -3.54 0.85 -14.63
CA THR A 38 -3.00 2.23 -14.69
C THR A 38 -1.70 2.42 -13.90
N GLY A 39 -1.26 1.40 -13.17
CA GLY A 39 -0.18 1.51 -12.18
C GLY A 39 -0.64 2.14 -10.86
N TYR A 40 -1.91 2.56 -10.74
CA TYR A 40 -2.45 3.10 -9.51
C TYR A 40 -2.68 2.00 -8.45
N LEU A 41 -2.29 2.27 -7.21
CA LEU A 41 -2.50 1.37 -6.08
C LEU A 41 -2.73 2.19 -4.80
N SER A 42 -3.98 2.22 -4.35
CA SER A 42 -4.41 2.91 -3.13
C SER A 42 -5.70 2.29 -2.62
N ALA A 43 -5.95 2.42 -1.33
CA ALA A 43 -7.25 2.08 -0.74
C ALA A 43 -8.36 3.08 -1.12
N PHE A 44 -8.00 4.23 -1.68
CA PHE A 44 -8.92 5.27 -2.13
C PHE A 44 -9.01 5.32 -3.66
N SER A 45 -10.16 5.73 -4.19
CA SER A 45 -10.25 6.22 -5.57
C SER A 45 -9.45 7.52 -5.73
N SER A 46 -9.04 7.84 -6.96
CA SER A 46 -8.33 9.09 -7.26
C SER A 46 -9.16 10.34 -6.91
N GLU A 47 -10.49 10.26 -6.95
CA GLU A 47 -11.42 11.34 -6.59
C GLU A 47 -11.20 11.87 -5.15
N GLN A 48 -10.71 11.03 -4.23
CA GLN A 48 -10.40 11.50 -2.87
C GLN A 48 -9.26 12.52 -2.85
N PHE A 49 -8.33 12.44 -3.81
CA PHE A 49 -7.25 13.40 -3.98
C PHE A 49 -7.80 14.71 -4.56
N ASP A 50 -8.66 14.65 -5.57
CA ASP A 50 -9.34 15.83 -6.13
C ASP A 50 -10.13 16.58 -5.04
N ARG A 51 -10.82 15.83 -4.17
CA ARG A 51 -11.53 16.40 -3.02
C ARG A 51 -10.58 17.05 -2.01
N PHE A 52 -9.44 16.44 -1.73
CA PHE A 52 -8.42 17.05 -0.86
C PHE A 52 -7.92 18.37 -1.45
N GLU A 53 -7.56 18.38 -2.74
CA GLU A 53 -7.07 19.55 -3.46
C GLU A 53 -8.14 20.66 -3.53
N ALA A 54 -9.42 20.29 -3.61
CA ALA A 54 -10.55 21.21 -3.55
C ALA A 54 -10.96 21.62 -2.11
N ILE A 55 -10.17 21.27 -1.08
CA ILE A 55 -10.42 21.60 0.33
C ILE A 55 -11.79 21.07 0.81
N LYS A 56 -12.18 19.90 0.30
CA LYS A 56 -13.37 19.18 0.77
C LYS A 56 -12.99 18.19 1.86
N PRO A 57 -13.87 17.93 2.86
CA PRO A 57 -13.58 16.95 3.91
C PRO A 57 -13.30 15.56 3.33
N VAL A 58 -12.11 15.03 3.60
CA VAL A 58 -11.66 13.67 3.24
C VAL A 58 -10.65 13.16 4.28
N TRP A 59 -10.49 11.84 4.35
CA TRP A 59 -9.52 11.23 5.25
C TRP A 59 -8.13 11.14 4.59
N ALA A 60 -7.29 12.15 4.81
CA ALA A 60 -5.84 12.16 4.56
C ALA A 60 -5.31 11.22 3.44
N PRO A 61 -5.77 11.36 2.18
CA PRO A 61 -5.47 10.39 1.12
C PRO A 61 -3.99 10.30 0.78
N TYR A 62 -3.27 11.43 0.79
CA TYR A 62 -1.81 11.47 0.62
C TYR A 62 -1.05 10.76 1.73
N TYR A 63 -1.52 10.85 2.98
CA TYR A 63 -0.89 10.15 4.09
C TYR A 63 -1.00 8.64 3.89
N THR A 64 -2.16 8.15 3.45
CA THR A 64 -2.42 6.72 3.28
C THR A 64 -1.65 6.13 2.10
N ILE A 65 -1.65 6.79 0.93
CA ILE A 65 -0.94 6.27 -0.26
C ILE A 65 0.59 6.29 -0.10
N HIS A 66 1.13 7.16 0.76
CA HIS A 66 2.55 7.16 1.10
C HIS A 66 2.99 5.87 1.83
N LYS A 67 2.08 5.09 2.43
CA LYS A 67 2.41 3.96 3.31
C LYS A 67 2.44 2.62 2.62
#